data_AF-A0A7Y5L3T0-F1
#
_entry.id   AF-A0A7Y5L3T0-F1
#
_cell.length_a   1.000
_cell.length_b   1.000
_cell.length_c   1.000
_cell.angle_alpha   90.00
_cell.angle_beta   90.00
_cell.angle_gamma   90.00
#
_symmetry.space_group_name_H-M   'P 1'
#
loop_
_entity.id
_entity.type
_entity.pdbx_description
1 polymer ?
#
loop_
_entity_poly.entity_id
_entity_poly.type
_entity_poly.pdbx_seq_one_letter_code
_entity_poly.pdbx_strand_id
1 'polypeptide(L)'
;MAKYLNLAGIISGSFGIFIGFWFLGSDSDNLLSAQYTVLLTVGIPGVLAFIRHVIFHKSDAERLGWQTDRPDWMFEVGFANLAFGVMAFLSLLVQNGTAAHVVCIAGYAVYLLQAAILHGYRYFTDKEKKPARLWRSTILTSLFAGMMFLLAALIFFTRRH
;
A
#
# COMPACT_ATOMS: atom_id res chain seq x y z
N MET A 1 13.85 14.19 -0.86
CA MET A 1 13.38 13.19 -1.85
C MET A 1 12.28 12.28 -1.31
N ALA A 2 12.46 11.66 -0.13
CA ALA A 2 11.51 10.71 0.44
C ALA A 2 10.06 11.22 0.56
N LYS A 3 9.86 12.51 0.87
CA LYS A 3 8.53 13.16 0.91
C LYS A 3 7.80 13.10 -0.44
N TYR A 4 8.51 13.32 -1.55
CA TYR A 4 7.92 13.30 -2.90
C TYR A 4 7.58 11.88 -3.32
N LEU A 5 8.44 10.90 -3.05
CA LEU A 5 8.16 9.49 -3.29
C LEU A 5 6.94 9.00 -2.49
N ASN A 6 6.85 9.41 -1.21
CA ASN A 6 5.69 9.11 -0.38
C ASN A 6 4.41 9.76 -0.94
N LEU A 7 4.47 11.02 -1.39
CA LEU A 7 3.32 11.70 -1.98
C LEU A 7 2.89 11.04 -3.30
N ALA A 8 3.82 10.67 -4.17
CA ALA A 8 3.52 9.94 -5.40
C ALA A 8 2.86 8.58 -5.11
N GLY A 9 3.35 7.84 -4.10
CA GLY A 9 2.71 6.60 -3.65
C GLY A 9 1.28 6.80 -3.14
N ILE A 10 1.04 7.88 -2.38
CA ILE A 10 -0.31 8.24 -1.92
C ILE A 10 -1.22 8.57 -3.10
N ILE A 11 -0.77 9.42 -4.04
CA ILE A 11 -1.55 9.79 -5.22
C ILE A 11 -1.90 8.54 -6.05
N SER A 12 -0.91 7.68 -6.32
CA SER A 12 -1.10 6.42 -7.03
C SER A 12 -2.13 5.54 -6.31
N GLY A 13 -1.95 5.31 -5.01
CA GLY A 13 -2.85 4.47 -4.22
C GLY A 13 -4.28 5.01 -4.18
N SER A 14 -4.45 6.30 -3.90
CA SER A 14 -5.77 6.94 -3.88
C SER A 14 -6.46 6.87 -5.25
N PHE A 15 -5.72 7.09 -6.34
CA PHE A 15 -6.25 6.95 -7.69
C PHE A 15 -6.63 5.50 -8.01
N GLY A 16 -5.83 4.53 -7.55
CA GLY A 16 -6.11 3.10 -7.70
C GLY A 16 -7.37 2.63 -6.98
N ILE A 17 -7.65 3.16 -5.80
CA ILE A 17 -8.91 2.90 -5.09
C ILE A 17 -10.09 3.52 -5.85
N PHE A 18 -9.97 4.78 -6.27
CA PHE A 18 -11.02 5.46 -7.02
C PHE A 18 -11.38 4.71 -8.32
N ILE A 19 -10.36 4.39 -9.13
CA ILE A 19 -10.54 3.67 -10.39
C ILE A 19 -11.06 2.25 -10.16
N GLY A 20 -10.60 1.58 -9.11
CA GLY A 20 -11.11 0.26 -8.72
C GLY A 20 -12.62 0.27 -8.52
N PHE A 21 -13.12 1.20 -7.69
CA PHE A 21 -14.56 1.33 -7.43
C PHE A 21 -15.34 1.82 -8.66
N TRP A 22 -14.74 2.70 -9.46
CA TRP A 22 -15.35 3.17 -10.71
C TRP A 22 -15.67 1.99 -11.64
N PHE A 23 -14.68 1.13 -11.94
CA PHE A 23 -14.87 -0.03 -12.81
C PHE A 23 -15.71 -1.14 -12.18
N LEU A 24 -15.82 -1.20 -10.86
CA LEU A 24 -16.73 -2.14 -10.20
C LEU A 24 -18.20 -1.68 -10.29
N GLY A 25 -18.44 -0.37 -10.38
CA GLY A 25 -19.78 0.24 -10.34
C GLY A 25 -20.42 0.49 -11.70
N SER A 26 -19.64 0.74 -12.75
CA SER A 26 -20.13 0.52 -14.13
C SER A 26 -20.28 -0.99 -14.35
N ASP A 27 -21.16 -1.46 -15.23
CA ASP A 27 -21.35 -2.89 -15.62
C ASP A 27 -20.09 -3.54 -16.26
N SER A 28 -18.91 -3.07 -15.89
CA SER A 28 -17.60 -3.34 -16.43
C SER A 28 -16.86 -4.43 -15.67
N ASP A 29 -15.95 -5.02 -16.43
CA ASP A 29 -15.14 -6.18 -16.14
C ASP A 29 -14.39 -6.11 -14.79
N ASN A 30 -14.71 -7.04 -13.88
CA ASN A 30 -13.99 -7.24 -12.63
C ASN A 30 -12.48 -7.42 -12.83
N LEU A 31 -12.06 -7.92 -14.00
CA LEU A 31 -10.66 -8.01 -14.36
C LEU A 31 -10.00 -6.63 -14.44
N LEU A 32 -10.63 -5.65 -15.10
CA LEU A 32 -10.10 -4.29 -15.22
C LEU A 32 -10.03 -3.60 -13.86
N SER A 33 -11.09 -3.72 -13.05
CA SER A 33 -11.10 -3.23 -11.66
C SER A 33 -9.90 -3.80 -10.90
N ALA A 34 -9.70 -5.12 -10.95
CA ALA A 34 -8.59 -5.79 -10.29
C ALA A 34 -7.20 -5.36 -10.80
N GLN A 35 -7.03 -5.23 -12.13
CA GLN A 35 -5.76 -4.85 -12.76
C GLN A 35 -5.34 -3.43 -12.38
N TYR A 36 -6.26 -2.46 -12.49
CA TYR A 36 -5.95 -1.08 -12.12
C TYR A 36 -5.70 -0.95 -10.63
N THR A 37 -6.49 -1.61 -9.79
CA THR A 37 -6.25 -1.57 -8.35
C THR A 37 -4.91 -2.19 -7.98
N VAL A 38 -4.58 -3.39 -8.46
CA VAL A 38 -3.32 -4.04 -8.07
C VAL A 38 -2.11 -3.23 -8.53
N LEU A 39 -2.16 -2.67 -9.75
CA LEU A 39 -1.09 -1.83 -10.28
C LEU A 39 -0.89 -0.55 -9.45
N LEU A 40 -1.98 0.19 -9.22
CA LEU A 40 -1.92 1.54 -8.66
C LEU A 40 -1.85 1.57 -7.13
N THR A 41 -2.34 0.53 -6.44
CA THR A 41 -2.32 0.44 -4.96
C THR A 41 -1.20 -0.44 -4.42
N VAL A 42 -0.67 -1.39 -5.20
CA VAL A 42 0.38 -2.32 -4.78
C VAL A 42 1.65 -2.16 -5.62
N GLY A 43 1.56 -2.33 -6.93
CA GLY A 43 2.72 -2.34 -7.84
C GLY A 43 3.56 -1.07 -7.76
N ILE A 44 2.97 0.07 -8.14
CA ILE A 44 3.65 1.37 -8.12
C ILE A 44 4.03 1.77 -6.69
N PRO A 45 3.12 1.77 -5.68
CA PRO A 45 3.49 2.18 -4.34
C PRO A 45 4.56 1.29 -3.69
N GLY A 46 4.57 -0.01 -3.96
CA GLY A 46 5.56 -0.95 -3.45
C GLY A 46 6.98 -0.62 -3.94
N VAL A 47 7.13 -0.36 -5.24
CA VAL A 47 8.43 0.06 -5.81
C VAL A 47 8.85 1.44 -5.29
N LEU A 48 7.93 2.40 -5.23
CA LEU A 48 8.23 3.74 -4.68
C LEU A 48 8.64 3.68 -3.20
N ALA A 49 7.98 2.82 -2.41
CA ALA A 49 8.30 2.60 -1.01
C ALA A 49 9.67 1.90 -0.85
N PHE A 50 10.01 0.93 -1.70
CA PHE A 50 11.35 0.35 -1.74
C PHE A 50 12.43 1.42 -1.98
N ILE A 51 12.28 2.22 -3.04
CA ILE A 51 13.22 3.30 -3.35
C ILE A 51 13.35 4.27 -2.16
N ARG A 52 12.22 4.61 -1.54
CA ARG A 52 12.18 5.49 -0.37
C ARG A 52 12.93 4.90 0.83
N HIS A 53 12.67 3.64 1.16
CA HIS A 53 13.19 2.99 2.37
C HIS A 53 14.64 2.50 2.23
N VAL A 54 15.09 2.18 1.02
CA VAL A 54 16.44 1.66 0.76
C VAL A 54 17.38 2.75 0.27
N ILE A 55 17.01 3.44 -0.81
CA ILE A 55 17.88 4.44 -1.45
C ILE A 55 17.86 5.75 -0.67
N PHE A 56 16.67 6.21 -0.26
CA PHE A 56 16.49 7.49 0.47
C PHE A 56 16.25 7.31 1.97
N HIS A 57 16.78 6.23 2.55
CA HIS A 57 16.51 5.80 3.92
C HIS A 57 16.74 6.90 4.97
N LYS A 58 17.82 7.69 4.87
CA LYS A 58 18.11 8.80 5.81
C LYS A 58 17.02 9.88 5.79
N SER A 59 16.63 10.32 4.59
CA SER A 59 15.56 11.32 4.40
C SER A 59 14.21 10.78 4.85
N ASP A 60 13.97 9.47 4.71
CA ASP A 60 12.74 8.85 5.16
C ASP A 60 12.68 8.67 6.69
N ALA A 61 13.81 8.30 7.31
CA ALA A 61 13.96 8.24 8.76
C ALA A 61 13.68 9.59 9.40
N GLU A 62 14.25 10.67 8.86
CA GLU A 62 13.98 12.04 9.30
C GLU A 62 12.49 12.40 9.21
N ARG A 63 11.85 12.09 8.07
CA ARG A 63 10.41 12.32 7.86
C ARG A 63 9.54 11.60 8.91
N LEU A 64 9.93 10.40 9.31
CA LEU A 64 9.22 9.60 10.33
C LEU A 64 9.59 10.01 11.76
N GLY A 65 10.66 10.80 11.93
CA GLY A 65 11.29 11.09 13.23
C GLY A 65 11.90 9.84 13.86
N TRP A 66 12.40 8.93 13.02
CA TRP A 66 12.99 7.64 13.37
C TRP A 66 14.47 7.59 12.90
N GLN A 67 15.20 8.68 13.13
CA GLN A 67 16.63 8.72 12.86
C GLN A 67 17.32 7.55 13.59
N THR A 68 18.14 6.81 12.85
CA THR A 68 18.84 5.63 13.34
C THR A 68 20.22 5.57 12.71
N ASP A 69 21.20 5.17 13.49
CA ASP A 69 22.56 4.88 13.00
C ASP A 69 22.61 3.55 12.24
N ARG A 70 21.61 2.69 12.44
CA ARG A 70 21.47 1.39 11.78
C ARG A 70 20.19 1.32 10.95
N PRO A 71 20.29 1.31 9.61
CA PRO A 71 19.12 1.33 8.73
C PRO A 71 18.56 -0.07 8.40
N ASP A 72 19.02 -1.13 9.07
CA ASP A 72 18.71 -2.53 8.73
C ASP A 72 17.20 -2.78 8.59
N TRP A 73 16.41 -2.32 9.56
CA TRP A 73 14.95 -2.45 9.53
C TRP A 73 14.31 -1.68 8.37
N MET A 74 14.91 -0.57 7.92
CA MET A 74 14.41 0.17 6.76
C MET A 74 14.63 -0.64 5.49
N PHE A 75 15.74 -1.36 5.40
CA PHE A 75 16.01 -2.24 4.26
C PHE A 75 15.05 -3.42 4.25
N GLU A 76 14.80 -4.06 5.39
CA GLU A 76 13.80 -5.13 5.51
C GLU A 76 12.41 -4.65 5.06
N VAL A 77 11.93 -3.51 5.58
CA VAL A 77 10.66 -2.89 5.19
C VAL A 77 10.66 -2.52 3.70
N GLY A 78 11.78 -2.00 3.18
CA GLY A 78 11.94 -1.68 1.77
C GLY A 78 11.81 -2.90 0.86
N PHE A 79 12.50 -3.99 1.17
CA PHE A 79 12.44 -5.24 0.41
C PHE A 79 11.08 -5.94 0.55
N ALA A 80 10.42 -5.84 1.70
CA ALA A 80 9.04 -6.31 1.85
C ALA A 80 8.09 -5.57 0.88
N ASN A 81 8.19 -4.24 0.80
CA ASN A 81 7.44 -3.46 -0.19
C ASN A 81 7.79 -3.86 -1.63
N LEU A 82 9.07 -4.08 -1.94
CA LEU A 82 9.49 -4.52 -3.27
C LEU A 82 8.90 -5.89 -3.63
N ALA A 83 8.89 -6.84 -2.69
CA ALA A 83 8.33 -8.18 -2.91
C ALA A 83 6.85 -8.10 -3.31
N PHE A 84 6.05 -7.30 -2.60
CA PHE A 84 4.66 -7.04 -3.00
C PHE A 84 4.54 -6.33 -4.35
N GLY A 85 5.40 -5.33 -4.61
CA GLY A 85 5.45 -4.65 -5.90
C GLY A 85 5.72 -5.60 -7.07
N VAL A 86 6.72 -6.48 -6.92
CA VAL A 86 7.05 -7.52 -7.91
C VAL A 86 5.90 -8.51 -8.09
N MET A 87 5.31 -9.01 -7.00
CA MET A 87 4.13 -9.89 -7.09
C MET A 87 2.97 -9.22 -7.82
N ALA A 88 2.71 -7.94 -7.57
CA ALA A 88 1.70 -7.18 -8.28
C ALA A 88 1.98 -7.08 -9.78
N PHE A 89 3.21 -6.75 -10.19
CA PHE A 89 3.56 -6.69 -11.61
C PHE A 89 3.49 -8.07 -12.29
N LEU A 90 3.98 -9.12 -11.63
CA LEU A 90 3.88 -10.48 -12.16
C LEU A 90 2.43 -10.97 -12.27
N SER A 91 1.58 -10.59 -11.31
CA SER A 91 0.16 -10.97 -11.35
C SER A 91 -0.56 -10.44 -12.59
N LEU A 92 -0.17 -9.26 -13.11
CA LEU A 92 -0.72 -8.68 -14.34
C LEU A 92 -0.37 -9.49 -15.61
N LEU A 93 0.64 -10.35 -15.56
CA LEU A 93 1.02 -11.22 -16.66
C LEU A 93 0.24 -12.54 -16.66
N VAL A 94 -0.53 -12.82 -15.60
CA VAL A 94 -1.34 -14.03 -15.48
C VAL A 94 -2.65 -13.86 -16.25
N GLN A 95 -2.84 -14.67 -17.29
CA GLN A 95 -4.09 -14.68 -18.06
C GLN A 95 -5.29 -15.05 -17.16
N ASN A 96 -6.38 -14.29 -17.25
CA ASN A 96 -7.56 -14.45 -16.38
C ASN A 96 -7.23 -14.40 -14.87
N GLY A 97 -6.17 -13.67 -14.52
CA GLY A 97 -5.54 -13.62 -13.20
C GLY A 97 -6.26 -12.81 -12.13
N THR A 98 -7.58 -12.60 -12.21
CA THR A 98 -8.35 -11.82 -11.21
C THR A 98 -8.06 -12.28 -9.79
N ALA A 99 -7.97 -13.60 -9.57
CA ALA A 99 -7.62 -14.16 -8.25
C ALA A 99 -6.20 -13.76 -7.81
N ALA A 100 -5.22 -13.77 -8.72
CA ALA A 100 -3.85 -13.36 -8.42
C ALA A 100 -3.78 -11.87 -8.03
N HIS A 101 -4.52 -11.01 -8.75
CA HIS A 101 -4.63 -9.59 -8.42
C HIS A 101 -5.23 -9.38 -7.02
N VAL A 102 -6.36 -10.04 -6.74
CA VAL A 102 -7.07 -9.97 -5.46
C VAL A 102 -6.16 -10.40 -4.30
N VAL A 103 -5.43 -11.50 -4.45
CA VAL A 103 -4.50 -11.98 -3.43
C VAL A 103 -3.38 -10.96 -3.17
N CYS A 104 -2.83 -10.34 -4.21
CA CYS A 104 -1.81 -9.29 -4.06
C CYS A 104 -2.37 -8.06 -3.32
N ILE A 105 -3.57 -7.60 -3.69
CA ILE A 105 -4.25 -6.46 -3.05
C ILE A 105 -4.50 -6.77 -1.57
N ALA A 106 -5.10 -7.91 -1.25
CA ALA A 106 -5.40 -8.31 0.12
C ALA A 106 -4.13 -8.49 0.95
N GLY A 107 -3.10 -9.14 0.40
CA GLY A 107 -1.82 -9.33 1.09
C GLY A 107 -1.13 -7.99 1.42
N TYR A 108 -1.11 -7.06 0.47
CA TYR A 108 -0.53 -5.73 0.71
C TYR A 108 -1.38 -4.91 1.69
N ALA A 109 -2.71 -5.08 1.70
CA ALA A 109 -3.58 -4.46 2.69
C ALA A 109 -3.28 -4.96 4.12
N VAL A 110 -3.02 -6.27 4.32
CA VAL A 110 -2.55 -6.81 5.61
C VAL A 110 -1.25 -6.11 6.04
N TYR A 111 -0.30 -5.98 5.11
CA TYR A 111 0.98 -5.34 5.38
C TYR A 111 0.83 -3.87 5.79
N LEU A 112 -0.02 -3.10 5.09
CA LEU A 112 -0.30 -1.70 5.45
C LEU A 112 -1.07 -1.59 6.78
N LEU A 113 -1.96 -2.53 7.08
CA LEU A 113 -2.66 -2.58 8.36
C LEU A 113 -1.66 -2.81 9.52
N GLN A 114 -0.66 -3.68 9.33
CA GLN A 114 0.41 -3.86 10.31
C GLN A 114 1.18 -2.55 10.55
N ALA A 115 1.53 -1.82 9.48
CA ALA A 115 2.20 -0.52 9.61
C ALA A 115 1.32 0.50 10.37
N ALA A 116 0.01 0.53 10.10
CA ALA A 116 -0.95 1.39 10.79
C ALA A 116 -1.03 1.08 12.29
N ILE A 117 -1.08 -0.21 12.65
CA ILE A 117 -1.07 -0.70 14.03
C ILE A 117 0.22 -0.28 14.74
N LEU A 118 1.38 -0.46 14.10
CA LEU A 118 2.67 -0.06 14.67
C LEU A 118 2.72 1.46 14.95
N HIS A 119 2.28 2.28 13.99
CA HIS A 119 2.20 3.72 14.17
C HIS A 119 1.21 4.11 15.28
N GLY A 120 0.10 3.37 15.41
CA GLY A 120 -0.91 3.58 16.44
C GLY A 120 -0.36 3.26 17.83
N TYR A 121 0.23 2.06 17.99
CA TYR A 121 0.93 1.63 19.19
C TYR A 121 1.89 2.73 19.68
N ARG A 122 2.78 3.19 18.79
CA ARG A 122 3.74 4.26 19.11
C ARG A 122 3.10 5.60 19.45
N TYR A 123 1.97 5.95 18.85
CA TYR A 123 1.26 7.17 19.22
C TYR A 123 0.73 7.09 20.67
N PHE A 124 0.31 5.90 21.12
CA PHE A 124 -0.19 5.70 22.47
C PHE A 124 0.92 5.47 23.50
N THR A 125 2.07 4.93 23.12
CA THR A 125 3.18 4.61 24.04
C THR A 125 4.31 5.64 24.08
N ASP A 126 4.59 6.35 22.98
CA ASP A 126 5.65 7.35 22.96
C ASP A 126 5.25 8.56 23.83
N LYS A 127 6.22 9.11 24.58
CA LYS A 127 6.01 10.33 25.39
C LYS A 127 5.61 11.52 24.52
N GLU A 128 6.25 11.66 23.36
CA GLU A 128 5.94 12.71 22.39
C GLU A 128 4.89 12.25 21.38
N LYS A 129 3.73 12.91 21.41
CA LYS A 129 2.61 12.60 20.52
C LYS A 129 2.59 13.56 19.33
N LYS A 130 3.03 13.07 18.18
CA LYS A 130 2.92 13.80 16.90
C LYS A 130 1.54 13.53 16.28
N PRO A 131 0.66 14.54 16.08
CA PRO A 131 -0.68 14.34 15.53
C PRO A 131 -0.69 13.67 14.15
N ALA A 132 0.34 13.94 13.33
CA ALA A 132 0.50 13.31 12.02
C ALA A 132 0.64 11.78 12.09
N ARG A 133 1.16 11.23 13.20
CA ARG A 133 1.27 9.78 13.39
C ARG A 133 -0.11 9.15 13.55
N LEU A 134 -0.96 9.72 14.41
CA LEU A 134 -2.34 9.26 14.58
C LEU A 134 -3.16 9.42 13.30
N TRP A 135 -3.24 10.64 12.77
CA TRP A 135 -4.16 10.91 11.67
C TRP A 135 -3.69 10.31 10.36
N ARG A 136 -2.45 10.55 9.95
CA ARG A 136 -1.97 10.12 8.63
C ARG A 136 -1.47 8.69 8.63
N SER A 137 -0.72 8.28 9.66
CA SER A 137 0.00 6.99 9.64
C SER A 137 -0.81 5.85 10.27
N THR A 138 -1.82 6.16 11.09
CA THR A 138 -2.72 5.17 11.68
C THR A 138 -4.09 5.24 11.03
N ILE A 139 -4.86 6.32 11.21
CA ILE A 139 -6.27 6.36 10.78
C ILE A 139 -6.39 6.29 9.24
N LEU A 140 -5.70 7.17 8.51
CA LEU A 140 -5.79 7.17 7.04
C LEU A 140 -5.20 5.90 6.41
N THR A 141 -4.11 5.36 6.99
CA THR A 141 -3.53 4.08 6.51
C THR A 141 -4.47 2.91 6.78
N SER A 142 -5.11 2.83 7.95
CA SER A 142 -6.13 1.82 8.25
C SER A 142 -7.34 1.94 7.32
N LEU A 143 -7.82 3.16 7.05
CA LEU A 143 -8.90 3.39 6.10
C LEU A 143 -8.51 2.92 4.70
N PHE A 144 -7.30 3.27 4.24
CA PHE A 144 -6.79 2.84 2.95
C PHE A 144 -6.69 1.31 2.83
N ALA A 145 -6.12 0.65 3.83
CA ALA A 145 -6.06 -0.81 3.90
C ALA A 145 -7.47 -1.44 3.93
N GLY A 146 -8.40 -0.85 4.68
CA GLY A 146 -9.80 -1.29 4.72
C GLY A 146 -10.50 -1.17 3.36
N MET A 147 -10.29 -0.07 2.64
CA MET A 147 -10.82 0.09 1.28
C MET A 147 -10.20 -0.92 0.31
N MET A 148 -8.91 -1.23 0.43
CA MET A 148 -8.28 -2.28 -0.37
C MET A 148 -8.89 -3.66 -0.09
N PHE A 149 -9.13 -4.02 1.17
CA PHE A 149 -9.81 -5.26 1.52
C PHE A 149 -11.22 -5.34 0.98
N LEU A 150 -12.00 -4.26 1.15
CA LEU A 150 -13.35 -4.18 0.64
C LEU A 150 -13.36 -4.38 -0.87
N LEU A 151 -12.48 -3.70 -1.60
CA LEU A 151 -12.41 -3.82 -3.04
C LEU A 151 -11.98 -5.23 -3.48
N ALA A 152 -10.98 -5.81 -2.83
CA ALA A 152 -10.53 -7.18 -3.09
C ALA A 152 -11.67 -8.19 -2.87
N ALA A 153 -12.42 -8.05 -1.77
CA ALA A 153 -13.57 -8.90 -1.48
C ALA A 153 -14.68 -8.74 -2.52
N LEU A 154 -15.04 -7.50 -2.86
CA LEU A 154 -16.07 -7.23 -3.85
C LEU A 154 -15.70 -7.82 -5.21
N ILE A 155 -14.50 -7.54 -5.74
CA ILE A 155 -14.01 -8.09 -7.00
C ILE A 155 -14.07 -9.62 -7.01
N PHE A 156 -13.68 -10.25 -5.89
CA PHE A 156 -13.66 -11.71 -5.77
C PHE A 156 -15.08 -12.30 -5.80
N PHE A 157 -16.01 -11.75 -5.02
CA PHE A 157 -17.36 -12.29 -4.88
C PHE A 157 -18.30 -11.89 -6.02
N THR A 158 -18.06 -10.77 -6.70
CA THR A 158 -18.88 -10.36 -7.86
C THR A 158 -18.39 -10.97 -9.17
N ARG A 159 -17.31 -11.78 -9.15
CA ARG A 159 -16.74 -12.42 -10.35
C ARG A 159 -17.80 -13.34 -10.97
N ARG A 160 -18.38 -12.91 -12.09
CA ARG A 160 -19.21 -13.79 -12.91
C ARG A 160 -18.26 -14.76 -13.65
N HIS A 161 -18.53 -16.05 -13.49
CA HIS A 161 -17.81 -17.14 -14.17
C HIS A 161 -18.12 -17.15 -15.67
#